data_AF-A0A6Y6KXC9-F1
#
_entry.id   AF-A0A6Y6KXC9-F1
#
_cell.length_a   1.000
_cell.length_b   1.000
_cell.length_c   1.000
_cell.angle_alpha   90.00
_cell.angle_beta   90.00
_cell.angle_gamma   90.00
#
_symmetry.space_group_name_H-M   'P 1'
#
loop_
_entity.id
_entity.type
_entity.pdbx_description
1 polymer ?
#
loop_
_entity_poly.entity_id
_entity_poly.type
_entity_poly.pdbx_seq_one_letter_code
_entity_poly.pdbx_strand_id
1 'polypeptide(L)'
;MPMILVKKNPRGKVIRELSSEEETAVKTVCGLKRPATMAQHNLANDLLREMREYDAWLQCDCIPGDSPAMNFAALKNNTGTLYLSSFNHEHAPECPMYRQLSGNE
;
A
#
# COMPACT_ATOMS: atom_id res chain seq x y z
N MET A 1 -7.67 12.75 2.79
CA MET A 1 -7.32 12.67 1.35
C MET A 1 -7.40 11.21 0.96
N PRO A 2 -7.82 10.85 -0.25
CA PRO A 2 -7.80 9.45 -0.67
C PRO A 2 -6.35 8.97 -0.82
N MET A 3 -6.16 7.66 -0.71
CA MET A 3 -4.90 7.02 -1.09
C MET A 3 -4.76 7.09 -2.62
N ILE A 4 -3.53 7.26 -3.11
CA ILE A 4 -3.27 7.44 -4.54
C ILE A 4 -2.12 6.56 -5.04
N LEU A 5 -2.23 6.12 -6.29
CA LEU A 5 -1.12 5.50 -7.01
C LEU A 5 -0.29 6.58 -7.70
N VAL A 6 1.02 6.53 -7.50
CA VAL A 6 1.98 7.44 -8.14
C VAL A 6 3.09 6.67 -8.81
N LYS A 7 3.57 7.15 -9.96
CA LYS A 7 4.70 6.53 -10.68
C LYS A 7 5.98 6.58 -9.85
N LYS A 8 6.76 5.50 -9.94
CA LYS A 8 8.16 5.50 -9.47
C LYS A 8 9.07 6.27 -10.43
N ASN A 9 8.79 6.21 -11.73
CA ASN A 9 9.55 6.90 -12.77
C ASN A 9 8.66 7.42 -13.93
N PRO A 10 8.66 8.73 -14.25
CA PRO A 10 9.20 9.83 -13.44
C PRO A 10 8.49 9.88 -12.08
N ARG A 11 9.27 10.13 -11.03
CA ARG A 11 8.83 9.99 -9.64
C ARG A 11 7.69 10.96 -9.32
N GLY A 12 6.63 10.45 -8.67
CA GLY A 12 5.59 11.25 -8.05
C GLY A 12 4.43 11.68 -8.97
N LYS A 13 4.44 11.30 -10.25
CA LYS A 13 3.29 11.57 -11.12
C LYS A 13 2.10 10.71 -10.68
N VAL A 14 0.97 11.36 -10.36
CA VAL A 14 -0.29 10.68 -10.02
C VAL A 14 -0.79 9.86 -11.21
N ILE A 15 -1.13 8.61 -10.95
CA ILE A 15 -1.78 7.68 -11.89
C ILE A 15 -3.29 7.76 -11.69
N ARG A 16 -3.75 7.49 -10.47
CA ARG A 16 -5.17 7.59 -10.08
C ARG A 16 -5.34 7.61 -8.56
N GLU A 17 -6.53 8.00 -8.12
CA GLU A 17 -7.00 7.81 -6.76
C GLU A 17 -7.60 6.40 -6.60
N LEU A 18 -7.53 5.87 -5.37
CA LEU A 18 -8.24 4.64 -5.02
C LEU A 18 -9.70 4.94 -4.71
N SER A 19 -10.57 3.96 -4.97
CA SER A 19 -11.94 3.99 -4.46
C SER A 19 -11.96 3.71 -2.94
N SER A 20 -13.06 4.06 -2.28
CA SER A 20 -13.23 3.78 -0.85
C SER A 20 -13.20 2.28 -0.54
N GLU A 21 -13.68 1.44 -1.45
CA GLU A 21 -13.63 -0.02 -1.34
C GLU A 21 -12.21 -0.55 -1.45
N GLU A 22 -11.42 -0.04 -2.41
CA GLU A 22 -10.01 -0.42 -2.59
C GLU A 22 -9.17 -0.04 -1.37
N GLU A 23 -9.34 1.18 -0.86
CA GLU A 23 -8.69 1.62 0.37
C GLU A 23 -9.02 0.71 1.55
N THR A 24 -10.31 0.42 1.73
CA THR A 24 -10.77 -0.44 2.81
C THR A 24 -10.19 -1.84 2.66
N ALA A 25 -10.19 -2.40 1.45
CA ALA A 25 -9.65 -3.71 1.14
C ALA A 25 -8.16 -3.78 1.46
N VAL A 26 -7.36 -2.82 1.01
CA VAL A 26 -5.90 -2.80 1.22
C VAL A 26 -5.55 -2.58 2.67
N LYS A 27 -6.20 -1.61 3.33
CA LYS A 27 -6.04 -1.37 4.78
C LYS A 27 -6.40 -2.63 5.55
N THR A 28 -7.46 -3.36 5.17
CA THR A 28 -7.89 -4.60 5.85
C THR A 28 -6.95 -5.77 5.61
N VAL A 29 -6.55 -6.02 4.35
CA VAL A 29 -5.77 -7.20 3.96
C VAL A 29 -4.28 -7.04 4.29
N CYS A 30 -3.72 -5.84 4.07
CA CYS A 30 -2.29 -5.59 4.21
C CYS A 30 -1.92 -4.94 5.55
N GLY A 31 -2.83 -4.17 6.14
CA GLY A 31 -2.60 -3.41 7.37
C GLY A 31 -3.18 -4.09 8.61
N LEU A 32 -4.49 -4.25 8.64
CA LEU A 32 -5.21 -4.80 9.79
C LEU A 32 -4.98 -6.31 9.89
N LYS A 33 -4.75 -6.82 11.10
CA LYS A 33 -4.77 -8.26 11.37
C LYS A 33 -6.21 -8.77 11.54
N ARG A 34 -7.12 -8.32 10.68
CA ARG A 34 -8.54 -8.67 10.72
C ARG A 34 -8.88 -9.66 9.62
N PRO A 35 -9.88 -10.54 9.83
CA PRO A 35 -10.41 -11.37 8.76
C PRO A 35 -10.91 -10.48 7.61
N ALA A 36 -10.48 -10.78 6.39
CA ALA A 36 -10.95 -10.12 5.18
C ALA A 36 -11.85 -11.07 4.39
N THR A 37 -12.84 -10.52 3.68
CA THR A 37 -13.66 -11.29 2.76
C THR A 37 -12.89 -11.65 1.49
N MET A 38 -13.35 -12.64 0.73
CA MET A 38 -12.74 -12.95 -0.57
C MET A 38 -12.77 -11.75 -1.52
N ALA A 39 -13.84 -10.94 -1.48
CA ALA A 39 -13.94 -9.73 -2.29
C ALA A 39 -12.85 -8.71 -1.94
N GLN A 40 -12.57 -8.52 -0.64
CA GLN A 40 -11.48 -7.65 -0.19
C GLN A 40 -10.11 -8.21 -0.61
N HIS A 41 -9.90 -9.52 -0.51
CA HIS A 41 -8.67 -10.14 -1.00
C HIS A 41 -8.47 -9.95 -2.51
N ASN A 42 -9.53 -10.07 -3.31
CA ASN A 42 -9.47 -9.87 -4.75
C ASN A 42 -9.12 -8.41 -5.07
N LEU A 43 -9.84 -7.44 -4.49
CA LEU A 43 -9.56 -6.02 -4.69
C LEU A 43 -8.13 -5.64 -4.28
N ALA A 44 -7.66 -6.11 -3.12
CA ALA A 44 -6.30 -5.83 -2.67
C ALA A 44 -5.24 -6.46 -3.61
N ASN A 45 -5.46 -7.69 -4.08
CA ASN A 45 -4.55 -8.34 -5.01
C ASN A 45 -4.53 -7.67 -6.39
N ASP A 46 -5.68 -7.25 -6.89
CA ASP A 46 -5.78 -6.54 -8.17
C ASP A 46 -5.04 -5.19 -8.09
N LEU A 47 -5.16 -4.47 -6.98
CA LEU A 47 -4.36 -3.27 -6.75
C LEU A 47 -2.85 -3.58 -6.69
N LEU A 48 -2.43 -4.62 -5.97
CA LEU A 48 -1.01 -4.98 -5.89
C LEU A 48 -0.45 -5.37 -7.27
N ARG A 49 -1.25 -5.99 -8.13
CA ARG A 49 -0.88 -6.28 -9.52
C ARG A 49 -0.75 -5.00 -10.33
N GLU A 50 -1.72 -4.11 -10.24
CA GLU A 50 -1.71 -2.79 -10.89
C GLU A 50 -0.45 -1.99 -10.49
N MET A 51 -0.13 -1.95 -9.19
CA MET A 51 1.06 -1.28 -8.69
C MET A 51 2.35 -1.80 -9.34
N ARG A 52 2.41 -3.09 -9.67
CA ARG A 52 3.58 -3.68 -10.35
C ARG A 52 3.57 -3.43 -11.84
N GLU A 53 2.41 -3.55 -12.47
CA GLU A 53 2.23 -3.31 -13.91
C GLU A 53 2.62 -1.88 -14.30
N TYR A 54 2.19 -0.90 -13.52
CA TYR A 54 2.46 0.52 -13.77
C TYR A 54 3.75 1.04 -13.12
N ASP A 55 4.54 0.16 -12.50
CA ASP A 55 5.69 0.52 -11.67
C ASP A 55 5.39 1.71 -10.75
N ALA A 56 4.42 1.50 -9.85
CA ALA A 56 3.84 2.52 -9.01
C ALA A 56 4.12 2.29 -7.52
N TRP A 57 4.07 3.38 -6.76
CA TRP A 57 3.93 3.37 -5.32
C TRP A 57 2.49 3.72 -4.93
N LEU A 58 2.08 3.22 -3.77
CA LEU A 58 0.85 3.59 -3.11
C LEU A 58 1.15 4.60 -2.01
N GLN A 59 0.68 5.82 -2.20
CA GLN A 59 0.74 6.90 -1.22
C GLN A 59 -0.40 6.73 -0.22
N CYS A 60 -0.06 6.62 1.07
CA CYS A 60 -1.05 6.57 2.13
C CYS A 60 -1.59 7.95 2.46
N ASP A 61 -2.81 7.97 2.94
CA ASP A 61 -3.53 9.14 3.47
C ASP A 61 -3.21 9.47 4.94
N CYS A 62 -2.39 8.66 5.62
CA CYS A 62 -2.20 8.76 7.08
C CYS A 62 -1.35 9.95 7.53
N ILE A 63 -0.43 10.42 6.69
CA ILE A 63 0.42 11.59 6.98
C ILE A 63 0.16 12.62 5.88
N PRO A 64 -0.52 13.74 6.19
CA PRO A 64 -0.66 14.84 5.24
C PRO A 64 0.64 15.63 5.12
N GLY A 65 0.91 16.19 3.94
CA GLY A 65 2.07 17.07 3.69
C GLY A 65 3.09 16.48 2.71
N ASP A 66 4.32 17.00 2.76
CA ASP A 66 5.34 16.78 1.73
C ASP A 66 6.07 15.42 1.82
N SER A 67 5.94 14.72 2.95
CA SER A 67 6.58 13.42 3.20
C SER A 67 5.55 12.33 3.51
N PRO A 68 4.68 11.97 2.55
CA PRO A 68 3.67 10.95 2.79
C PRO A 68 4.31 9.56 2.95
N ALA A 69 3.63 8.69 3.69
CA ALA A 69 4.02 7.29 3.80
C ALA A 69 3.77 6.57 2.47
N MET A 70 4.80 5.92 1.94
CA MET A 70 4.76 5.27 0.63
C MET A 70 4.88 3.76 0.79
N ASN A 71 4.22 3.03 -0.09
CA ASN A 71 4.26 1.57 -0.13
C ASN A 71 4.52 1.07 -1.54
N PHE A 72 5.10 -0.12 -1.65
CA PHE A 72 5.29 -0.81 -2.92
C PHE A 72 4.77 -2.25 -2.84
N ALA A 73 4.34 -2.77 -3.98
CA ALA A 73 3.94 -4.16 -4.09
C ALA A 73 5.18 -5.03 -4.33
N ALA A 74 5.46 -5.93 -3.39
CA ALA A 74 6.57 -6.86 -3.42
C ALA A 74 6.10 -8.29 -3.70
N LEU A 75 7.01 -9.13 -4.17
CA LEU A 75 6.76 -10.56 -4.38
C LEU A 75 7.44 -11.37 -3.30
N LYS A 76 6.72 -12.29 -2.68
CA LYS A 76 7.33 -13.30 -1.83
C LYS A 76 7.85 -14.44 -2.71
N ASN A 77 9.16 -14.50 -2.92
CA ASN A 77 9.80 -15.40 -3.91
C ASN A 77 9.43 -16.88 -3.75
N ASN A 78 9.20 -17.35 -2.51
CA ASN A 78 8.90 -18.76 -2.25
C ASN A 78 7.44 -19.14 -2.51
N THR A 79 6.49 -18.20 -2.48
CA THR A 79 5.06 -18.50 -2.66
C THR A 79 4.45 -17.83 -3.89
N GLY A 80 5.17 -16.91 -4.54
CA GLY A 80 4.63 -16.09 -5.63
C GLY A 80 3.53 -15.12 -5.18
N THR A 81 3.34 -14.95 -3.86
CA THR A 81 2.29 -14.10 -3.31
C THR A 81 2.72 -12.64 -3.31
N LEU A 82 1.85 -11.75 -3.78
CA LEU A 82 2.05 -10.32 -3.67
C LEU A 82 1.74 -9.84 -2.25
N TYR A 83 2.53 -8.90 -1.76
CA TYR A 83 2.28 -8.24 -0.49
C TYR A 83 2.66 -6.76 -0.57
N LEU A 84 2.03 -5.97 0.29
CA LEU A 84 2.36 -4.55 0.42
C LEU A 84 3.52 -4.38 1.40
N SER A 85 4.53 -3.60 1.01
CA SER A 85 5.69 -3.29 1.82
C SER A 85 5.87 -1.77 1.93
N SER A 86 6.18 -1.28 3.13
CA SER A 86 6.39 0.14 3.39
C SER A 86 7.77 0.61 2.91
N PHE A 87 7.88 1.88 2.55
CA PHE A 87 9.11 2.51 2.06
C PHE A 87 9.34 3.89 2.69
N ASN A 88 10.59 4.16 3.08
CA ASN A 88 11.14 5.44 3.58
C ASN A 88 10.55 6.06 4.85
N HIS A 89 9.24 6.26 4.94
CA HIS A 89 8.59 6.95 6.05
C HIS A 89 7.65 6.01 6.78
N GLU A 90 7.72 6.05 8.11
CA GLU A 90 6.74 5.36 8.95
C GLU A 90 5.35 5.93 8.72
N HIS A 91 4.34 5.08 8.80
CA HIS A 91 2.96 5.54 8.82
C HIS A 91 2.66 6.21 10.17
N ALA A 92 1.58 7.00 10.26
CA ALA A 92 1.09 7.47 11.56
C ALA A 92 0.78 6.27 12.49
N PRO A 93 1.00 6.35 13.81
CA PRO A 93 0.82 5.23 14.74
C PRO A 93 -0.58 4.57 14.71
N GLU A 94 -1.61 5.36 14.42
CA GLU A 94 -3.00 4.94 14.28
C GLU A 94 -3.35 4.38 12.89
N CYS A 95 -2.44 4.46 11.93
CA CYS A 95 -2.65 3.96 10.59
C CYS A 95 -2.76 2.42 10.62
N PRO A 96 -3.77 1.82 9.95
CA PRO A 96 -3.85 0.39 9.76
C PRO A 96 -2.58 -0.25 9.20
N MET A 97 -1.83 0.49 8.37
CA MET A 97 -0.60 0.04 7.73
C MET A 97 0.66 0.34 8.55
N TYR A 98 0.51 0.92 9.75
CA TYR A 98 1.61 1.08 10.66
C TYR A 98 2.24 -0.27 11.00
N ARG A 99 3.55 -0.30 10.82
CA ARG A 99 4.45 -1.38 11.20
C ARG A 99 5.65 -0.70 11.80
N GLN A 100 6.01 -1.09 13.02
CA GLN A 100 7.30 -0.69 13.57
C GLN A 100 8.36 -1.24 12.62
N LEU A 101 9.14 -0.34 12.00
CA LEU A 101 10.29 -0.78 11.22
C LEU A 101 11.22 -1.45 12.23
N SER A 102 11.47 -2.74 12.07
CA SER A 102 12.49 -3.41 12.87
C SER A 102 13.81 -2.78 12.48
N GLY A 103 14.31 -1.85 13.31
CA GLY A 103 15.72 -1.49 13.29
C GLY A 103 16.50 -2.79 13.47
N ASN A 104 17.39 -3.08 12.54
CA ASN A 104 18.36 -4.15 12.74
C ASN A 104 19.07 -3.87 14.07
N GLU A 105 18.96 -4.79 15.03
CA GLU A 105 20.00 -4.96 16.04
C GLU A 105 21.33 -5.29 15.36
#